data_AF-A0A966ING3-F1
#
_entry.id   AF-A0A966ING3-F1
#
_cell.length_a   1.000
_cell.length_b   1.000
_cell.length_c   1.000
_cell.angle_alpha   90.00
_cell.angle_beta   90.00
_cell.angle_gamma   90.00
#
_symmetry.space_group_name_H-M   'P 1'
#
loop_
_entity.id
_entity.type
_entity.pdbx_description
1 polymer ?
#
loop_
_entity_poly.entity_id
_entity_poly.type
_entity_poly.pdbx_seq_one_letter_code
_entity_poly.pdbx_strand_id
1 'polypeptide(L)'
;MESALPAVEDFDQNGLLLKIATNGLSIPDYVKKLQEADILVAIDGQVYRDGPAKLRDMFLSKQGEEAKWLLTLWRDGQVFDIIITMPIESKFGLATEQETEWAMEEF
;
A
#
# COMPACT_ATOMS: atom_id res chain seq x y z
N MET A 1 -2.49 24.71 -8.90
CA MET A 1 -2.22 24.49 -7.47
C MET A 1 -1.57 23.13 -7.38
N GLU A 2 -0.30 23.07 -7.02
CA GLU A 2 0.40 21.82 -6.79
C GLU A 2 -0.28 21.13 -5.61
N SER A 3 -0.99 20.02 -5.84
CA SER A 3 -1.51 19.22 -4.72
C SER A 3 -0.30 18.53 -4.10
N ALA A 4 0.37 19.20 -3.16
CA ALA A 4 1.37 18.57 -2.34
C ALA A 4 0.68 17.47 -1.54
N LEU A 5 0.86 16.21 -1.96
CA LEU A 5 0.45 15.05 -1.19
C LEU A 5 0.95 15.21 0.25
N PRO A 6 0.14 14.84 1.27
CA PRO A 6 0.51 15.00 2.66
C PRO A 6 1.89 14.36 2.93
N ALA A 7 2.63 14.91 3.90
CA ALA A 7 3.91 14.33 4.30
C ALA A 7 3.72 12.85 4.68
N VAL A 8 4.55 11.97 4.09
CA VAL A 8 4.57 10.55 4.42
C VAL A 8 5.60 10.35 5.53
N GLU A 9 5.19 9.71 6.62
CA GLU A 9 6.13 9.26 7.65
C GLU A 9 6.90 8.06 7.11
N ASP A 10 8.20 8.21 6.95
CA ASP A 10 9.09 7.14 6.50
C ASP A 10 9.64 6.35 7.69
N PHE A 11 9.65 5.03 7.55
CA PHE A 11 10.09 4.11 8.60
C PHE A 11 10.61 2.80 8.01
N ASP A 12 11.53 2.16 8.75
CA ASP A 12 12.00 0.81 8.43
C ASP A 12 10.88 -0.20 8.71
N GLN A 13 10.66 -1.09 7.75
CA GLN A 13 9.69 -2.16 7.86
C GLN A 13 10.16 -3.32 8.75
N ASN A 14 11.47 -3.44 9.05
CA ASN A 14 12.05 -4.51 9.87
C ASN A 14 11.62 -5.92 9.43
N GLY A 15 11.33 -6.12 8.14
CA GLY A 15 10.81 -7.37 7.57
C GLY A 15 9.28 -7.51 7.56
N LEU A 16 8.54 -6.62 8.22
CA LEU A 16 7.08 -6.58 8.29
C LEU A 16 6.47 -5.93 7.04
N LEU A 17 5.19 -6.19 6.79
CA LEU A 17 4.45 -5.59 5.67
C LEU A 17 3.80 -4.25 6.05
N LEU A 18 3.52 -3.41 5.05
CA LEU A 18 2.81 -2.15 5.26
C LEU A 18 1.32 -2.42 5.45
N LYS A 19 0.71 -1.84 6.47
CA LYS A 19 -0.72 -1.96 6.78
C LYS A 19 -1.40 -0.61 6.71
N ILE A 20 -2.55 -0.50 6.05
CA ILE A 20 -3.34 0.73 6.02
C ILE A 20 -3.81 1.05 7.45
N ALA A 21 -3.38 2.20 7.98
CA ALA A 21 -3.69 2.60 9.35
C ALA A 21 -5.18 2.94 9.53
N THR A 22 -5.68 2.79 10.76
CA THR A 22 -7.02 3.25 11.16
C THR A 22 -7.09 4.78 11.01
N ASN A 23 -8.12 5.30 10.35
CA ASN A 23 -8.23 6.68 9.84
C ASN A 23 -7.15 7.08 8.83
N GLY A 24 -6.45 6.10 8.26
CA GLY A 24 -5.41 6.30 7.25
C GLY A 24 -5.96 6.45 5.84
N LEU A 25 -7.21 6.04 5.58
CA LEU A 25 -7.82 6.09 4.25
C LEU A 25 -8.15 7.53 3.82
N SER A 26 -7.72 7.88 2.61
CA SER A 26 -8.18 9.08 1.91
C SER A 26 -9.51 8.79 1.18
N ILE A 27 -10.31 9.83 0.91
CA ILE A 27 -11.56 9.70 0.11
C ILE A 27 -11.30 9.03 -1.27
N PRO A 28 -10.22 9.36 -2.01
CA PRO A 28 -9.86 8.65 -3.23
C PRO A 28 -9.59 7.15 -3.06
N ASP A 29 -9.11 6.70 -1.89
CA ASP A 29 -8.76 5.30 -1.64
C ASP A 29 -9.99 4.43 -1.35
N TYR A 30 -11.07 5.00 -0.79
CA TYR A 30 -12.37 4.33 -0.70
C TYR A 30 -12.89 3.90 -2.08
N VAL A 31 -12.67 4.72 -3.12
CA VAL A 31 -13.09 4.41 -4.50
C VAL A 31 -12.30 3.23 -5.06
N LYS A 32 -11.09 2.97 -4.56
CA LYS A 32 -10.23 1.83 -4.93
C LYS A 32 -10.55 0.56 -4.13
N LYS A 33 -11.62 0.56 -3.32
CA LYS A 33 -12.04 -0.55 -2.44
C LYS A 33 -11.01 -0.96 -1.38
N LEU A 34 -10.05 -0.08 -1.10
CA LEU A 34 -9.14 -0.23 0.02
C LEU A 34 -9.93 -0.09 1.33
N GLN A 35 -9.55 -0.89 2.32
CA GLN A 35 -10.09 -0.84 3.66
C GLN A 35 -8.96 -0.61 4.66
N GLU A 36 -9.33 -0.12 5.83
CA GLU A 36 -8.41 -0.07 6.96
C GLU A 36 -7.99 -1.50 7.29
N ALA A 37 -6.76 -1.65 7.79
CA ALA A 37 -6.14 -2.94 8.06
C ALA A 37 -5.78 -3.79 6.82
N ASP A 38 -6.03 -3.33 5.59
CA ASP A 38 -5.45 -3.96 4.40
C ASP A 38 -3.92 -3.94 4.50
N ILE A 39 -3.30 -5.08 4.20
CA ILE A 39 -1.86 -5.26 4.24
C ILE A 39 -1.34 -5.33 2.81
N LEU A 40 -0.43 -4.42 2.45
CA LEU A 40 0.25 -4.44 1.17
C LEU A 40 1.33 -5.54 1.17
N VAL A 41 1.08 -6.57 0.38
CA VAL A 41 1.97 -7.73 0.24
C VAL A 41 2.94 -7.50 -0.91
N ALA A 42 2.43 -7.15 -2.10
CA ALA A 42 3.22 -7.03 -3.30
C ALA A 42 2.76 -5.89 -4.22
N ILE A 43 3.68 -5.45 -5.08
CA ILE A 43 3.42 -4.51 -6.17
C ILE A 43 3.95 -5.13 -7.46
N ASP A 44 3.11 -5.19 -8.49
CA ASP A 44 3.41 -5.79 -9.79
C ASP A 44 3.99 -7.22 -9.65
N GLY A 45 3.48 -7.98 -8.66
CA GLY A 45 3.89 -9.36 -8.36
C GLY A 45 5.17 -9.50 -7.54
N GLN A 46 5.78 -8.41 -7.06
CA GLN A 46 6.97 -8.44 -6.20
C GLN A 46 6.65 -8.02 -4.77
N VAL A 47 7.06 -8.83 -3.79
CA VAL A 47 6.86 -8.54 -2.37
C VAL A 47 7.44 -7.18 -2.00
N TYR A 48 6.64 -6.36 -1.33
CA TYR A 48 6.96 -4.98 -1.06
C TYR A 48 7.43 -4.74 0.39
N ARG A 49 8.71 -4.37 0.55
CA ARG A 49 9.33 -4.10 1.88
C ARG A 49 10.22 -2.85 1.88
N ASP A 50 9.96 -1.94 0.95
CA ASP A 50 10.83 -0.82 0.63
C ASP A 50 10.51 0.47 1.40
N GLY A 51 9.47 0.46 2.25
CA GLY A 51 9.05 1.57 3.08
C GLY A 51 8.08 2.53 2.37
N PRO A 52 7.29 3.30 3.12
CA PRO A 52 6.25 4.15 2.54
C PRO A 52 6.79 5.33 1.72
N ALA A 53 8.02 5.82 1.96
CA ALA A 53 8.63 6.86 1.12
C ALA A 53 8.92 6.37 -0.30
N LYS A 54 9.55 5.19 -0.44
CA LYS A 54 9.80 4.60 -1.76
C LYS A 54 8.51 4.27 -2.50
N LEU A 55 7.44 3.90 -1.77
CA LEU A 55 6.13 3.65 -2.34
C LEU A 55 5.58 4.91 -3.01
N ARG A 56 5.67 6.04 -2.30
CA ARG A 56 5.28 7.35 -2.82
C ARG A 56 6.14 7.75 -4.02
N ASP A 57 7.45 7.58 -3.96
CA ASP A 57 8.35 7.92 -5.06
C ASP A 57 8.05 7.06 -6.32
N MET A 58 7.70 5.80 -6.14
CA MET A 58 7.24 4.92 -7.22
C MET A 58 5.96 5.45 -7.87
N PHE A 59 5.02 5.94 -7.07
CA PHE A 59 3.78 6.52 -7.59
C PHE A 59 4.03 7.84 -8.34
N LEU A 60 4.90 8.71 -7.82
CA LEU A 60 5.23 10.00 -8.43
C LEU A 60 6.06 9.85 -9.71
N SER A 61 7.03 8.92 -9.73
CA SER A 61 7.92 8.70 -10.89
C SER A 61 7.20 8.18 -12.14
N LYS A 62 6.06 7.50 -11.97
CA LYS A 62 5.23 7.03 -13.08
C LYS A 62 4.02 7.93 -13.37
N GLN A 63 3.91 9.14 -12.79
CA GLN A 63 2.77 10.03 -13.10
C GLN A 63 2.77 10.43 -14.60
N GLY A 64 1.74 9.98 -15.32
CA GLY A 64 1.52 10.19 -16.75
C GLY A 64 0.27 9.47 -17.24
N GLU A 65 -0.07 9.62 -18.53
CA GLU A 65 -1.19 8.89 -19.13
C GLU A 65 -0.86 7.39 -19.15
N GLU A 66 -1.59 6.59 -18.36
CA GLU A 66 -1.50 5.12 -18.23
C GLU A 66 -0.65 4.51 -17.09
N ALA A 67 -0.31 5.27 -16.05
CA ALA A 67 0.26 4.65 -14.85
C ALA A 67 -0.75 3.67 -14.22
N LYS A 68 -0.47 2.36 -14.33
CA LYS A 68 -1.25 1.29 -13.69
C LYS A 68 -0.31 0.50 -12.79
N TRP A 69 -0.70 0.31 -11.54
CA TRP A 69 -0.01 -0.56 -10.60
C TRP A 69 -0.95 -1.67 -10.19
N LEU A 70 -0.45 -2.90 -10.21
CA LEU A 70 -1.13 -4.05 -9.62
C LEU A 70 -0.67 -4.14 -8.16
N LEU A 71 -1.60 -3.98 -7.23
CA LEU A 71 -1.33 -4.15 -5.81
C LEU A 71 -1.94 -5.45 -5.33
N THR A 72 -1.12 -6.27 -4.69
CA THR A 72 -1.58 -7.47 -4.00
C THR A 72 -1.71 -7.16 -2.52
N LEU A 73 -2.93 -7.33 -2.01
CA LEU A 73 -3.33 -6.99 -0.66
C LEU A 73 -3.79 -8.24 0.08
N TRP A 74 -3.58 -8.27 1.39
CA TRP A 74 -4.15 -9.27 2.28
C TRP A 74 -5.18 -8.62 3.21
N ARG A 75 -6.34 -9.27 3.38
CA ARG A 75 -7.41 -8.89 4.32
C ARG A 75 -8.07 -10.15 4.86
N ASP A 76 -8.14 -10.28 6.19
CA ASP A 76 -8.89 -11.33 6.88
C ASP A 76 -8.66 -12.75 6.33
N GLY A 77 -7.40 -13.09 6.01
CA GLY A 77 -7.03 -14.41 5.48
C GLY A 77 -7.22 -14.59 3.98
N GLN A 78 -7.49 -13.53 3.22
CA GLN A 78 -7.60 -13.58 1.76
C GLN A 78 -6.61 -12.63 1.11
N VAL A 79 -5.87 -13.15 0.12
CA VAL A 79 -5.04 -12.35 -0.79
C VAL A 79 -5.85 -12.00 -2.03
N PHE A 80 -5.81 -10.74 -2.44
CA PHE A 80 -6.50 -10.27 -3.64
C PHE A 80 -5.71 -9.15 -4.32
N ASP A 81 -5.92 -9.03 -5.63
CA ASP A 81 -5.29 -7.99 -6.43
C ASP A 81 -6.25 -6.85 -6.74
N ILE A 82 -5.73 -5.63 -6.72
CA ILE A 82 -6.39 -4.44 -7.25
C ILE A 82 -5.50 -3.72 -8.26
N ILE A 83 -6.11 -3.19 -9.30
CA ILE A 83 -5.42 -2.29 -10.24
C ILE A 83 -5.77 -0.86 -9.85
N ILE A 84 -4.75 -0.07 -9.54
CA ILE A 84 -4.90 1.36 -9.28
C ILE A 84 -4.27 2.16 -10.41
N THR A 85 -4.90 3.28 -10.76
CA THR A 85 -4.40 4.20 -11.79
C THR A 85 -4.02 5.57 -11.22
N MET A 86 -4.09 5.70 -9.90
CA MET A 86 -3.75 6.91 -9.16
C MET A 86 -2.99 6.50 -7.90
N PRO A 87 -2.01 7.30 -7.45
CA PRO A 87 -1.26 7.07 -6.21
C PRO A 87 -2.19 6.78 -5.02
N ILE A 88 -1.75 5.92 -4.10
CA ILE A 88 -2.42 5.80 -2.80
C ILE A 88 -1.98 6.98 -1.94
N GLU A 89 -2.95 7.61 -1.27
CA GLU A 89 -2.69 8.71 -0.32
C GLU A 89 -2.86 8.26 1.13
N SER A 90 -3.14 6.98 1.33
CA SER A 90 -3.38 6.40 2.64
C SER A 90 -2.16 6.44 3.54
N LYS A 91 -2.38 6.61 4.84
CA LYS A 91 -1.34 6.45 5.85
C LYS A 91 -1.11 4.98 6.14
N PHE A 92 0.17 4.60 6.19
CA PHE A 92 0.59 3.24 6.50
C PHE A 92 1.16 3.18 7.92
N GLY A 93 0.88 2.06 8.60
CA GLY A 93 1.65 1.56 9.72
C GLY A 93 2.28 0.22 9.36
N LEU A 94 2.71 -0.52 10.39
CA LEU A 94 3.24 -1.87 10.24
C LEU A 94 2.17 -2.91 10.56
N ALA A 95 2.14 -3.97 9.76
CA ALA A 95 1.48 -5.22 10.14
C ALA A 95 2.19 -5.84 11.35
N THR A 96 1.47 -6.67 12.10
CA THR A 96 2.11 -7.52 13.13
C THR A 96 2.97 -8.62 12.49
N GLU A 97 3.87 -9.23 13.26
CA GLU A 97 4.66 -10.39 12.81
C GLU A 97 3.76 -11.51 12.30
N GLN A 98 2.72 -11.84 13.07
CA GLN A 98 1.76 -12.88 12.74
C GLN A 98 0.97 -12.57 11.46
N GLU A 99 0.48 -11.33 11.30
CA GLU A 99 -0.19 -10.92 10.06
C GLU A 99 0.76 -10.94 8.85
N THR A 100 2.03 -10.59 9.06
CA THR A 100 3.06 -10.69 8.02
C THR A 100 3.28 -12.14 7.61
N GLU A 101 3.39 -13.07 8.55
CA GLU A 101 3.54 -14.50 8.27
C GLU A 101 2.34 -15.02 7.48
N TRP A 102 1.11 -14.77 7.95
CA TRP A 102 -0.10 -15.20 7.26
C TRP A 102 -0.23 -14.63 5.86
N ALA A 103 0.04 -13.34 5.68
CA ALA A 103 -0.03 -12.71 4.37
C ALA A 103 1.00 -13.28 3.38
N MET A 104 2.15 -13.75 3.89
CA MET A 104 3.20 -14.38 3.09
C MET A 104 2.93 -15.86 2.81
N GLU A 105 2.21 -16.58 3.69
CA GLU A 105 1.81 -17.97 3.45
C GLU A 105 0.73 -18.08 2.36
N GLU A 106 -0.15 -17.08 2.29
CA GLU A 106 -1.27 -17.04 1.34
C GLU A 106 -0.91 -16.40 -0.02
N PHE A 107 0.30 -15.85 -0.18
CA PHE A 107 0.81 -15.20 -1.40
C PHE A 107 1.74 -16.12 -2.21
#